data_AF-A0AB33K8E6-F1
#
_entry.id   AF-A0AB33K8E6-F1
#
_cell.length_a   1.000
_cell.length_b   1.000
_cell.length_c   1.000
_cell.angle_alpha   90.00
_cell.angle_beta   90.00
_cell.angle_gamma   90.00
#
_symmetry.space_group_name_H-M   'P 1'
#
loop_
_entity.id
_entity.type
_entity.pdbx_description
1 polymer ?
#
loop_
_entity_poly.entity_id
_entity_poly.type
_entity_poly.pdbx_seq_one_letter_code
_entity_poly.pdbx_strand_id
1 'polypeptide(L)'
;MTRLLRAVRARLAADPVRRPAGPPPLTEAETAEAEDRLGITFPPEYRRHLLEVSAGGEAFARLERTEGVWWWTDNSATRRDLLALPFPHPDSYDEADDALLLREPRAEDCPDDEEAFSRAWTAWDDEAGEFEDRKTAGAVVLKEHGCGFATLLALTGPLSGTVWWDGRATCDLIVPLSLDHAGGARPVTFGEWLGRDSWDLLPPDSWPRRRD
;
A
#
# COMPACT_ATOMS: atom_id res chain seq x y z
N MET A 1 -26.66 -69.91 -10.99
CA MET A 1 -25.76 -70.01 -12.16
C MET A 1 -24.97 -68.70 -12.27
N THR A 2 -23.85 -68.61 -11.53
CA THR A 2 -22.49 -68.26 -12.02
C THR A 2 -22.42 -67.21 -13.15
N ARG A 3 -21.72 -66.05 -13.09
CA ARG A 3 -20.31 -65.81 -12.73
C ARG A 3 -19.97 -64.29 -12.71
N LEU A 4 -19.18 -63.88 -11.71
CA LEU A 4 -17.94 -63.06 -11.72
C LEU A 4 -17.90 -61.68 -12.43
N LEU A 5 -17.60 -60.55 -11.76
CA LEU A 5 -16.36 -60.08 -11.06
C LEU A 5 -15.41 -59.25 -11.96
N ARG A 6 -14.78 -58.26 -11.31
CA ARG A 6 -13.73 -57.29 -11.72
C ARG A 6 -14.26 -56.05 -12.46
N ALA A 7 -13.84 -54.83 -12.14
CA ALA A 7 -12.59 -54.43 -11.52
C ALA A 7 -12.61 -52.94 -11.13
N VAL A 8 -11.92 -52.66 -10.02
CA VAL A 8 -10.99 -51.53 -9.84
C VAL A 8 -11.63 -50.17 -9.53
N ARG A 9 -11.65 -49.80 -8.24
CA ARG A 9 -10.60 -49.06 -7.52
C ARG A 9 -10.71 -47.56 -7.78
N ALA A 10 -10.97 -46.83 -6.71
CA ALA A 10 -10.55 -45.46 -6.47
C ALA A 10 -10.86 -44.46 -7.60
N ARG A 11 -12.00 -43.77 -7.44
CA ARG A 11 -12.07 -42.37 -7.86
C ARG A 11 -12.83 -41.55 -6.83
N LEU A 12 -12.31 -41.58 -5.60
CA LEU A 12 -12.16 -40.34 -4.84
C LEU A 12 -11.19 -39.48 -5.65
N ALA A 13 -11.70 -38.86 -6.72
CA ALA A 13 -11.05 -37.69 -7.25
C ALA A 13 -11.22 -36.66 -6.14
N ALA A 14 -10.10 -36.38 -5.45
CA ALA A 14 -9.97 -35.21 -4.61
C ALA A 14 -10.64 -34.05 -5.34
N ASP A 15 -11.53 -33.36 -4.62
CA ASP A 15 -11.98 -32.02 -5.01
C ASP A 15 -10.74 -31.26 -5.49
N PRO A 16 -10.72 -30.68 -6.70
CA PRO A 16 -9.60 -29.85 -7.09
C PRO A 16 -9.54 -28.75 -6.03
N VAL A 17 -8.49 -28.78 -5.21
CA VAL A 17 -8.15 -27.70 -4.28
C VAL A 17 -8.32 -26.43 -5.11
N ARG A 18 -9.33 -25.65 -4.76
CA ARG A 18 -9.67 -24.42 -5.45
C ARG A 18 -8.43 -23.55 -5.34
N ARG A 19 -7.61 -23.53 -6.39
CA ARG A 19 -6.43 -22.67 -6.45
C ARG A 19 -6.92 -21.27 -6.11
N PRO A 20 -6.30 -20.56 -5.15
CA PRO A 20 -6.67 -19.17 -4.92
C PRO A 20 -6.59 -18.44 -6.25
N ALA A 21 -7.61 -17.65 -6.56
CA ALA A 21 -7.66 -16.83 -7.76
C ALA A 21 -6.56 -15.77 -7.62
N GLY A 22 -5.41 -16.01 -8.24
CA GLY A 22 -4.26 -15.13 -8.16
C GLY A 22 -3.01 -15.72 -8.81
N PRO A 23 -1.99 -14.89 -9.09
CA PRO A 23 -0.63 -15.32 -9.38
C PRO A 23 -0.14 -16.38 -8.37
N PRO A 24 0.69 -17.33 -8.80
CA PRO A 24 1.25 -18.32 -7.88
C PRO A 24 2.07 -17.63 -6.76
N PRO A 25 2.18 -18.26 -5.57
CA PRO A 25 3.15 -17.84 -4.57
C PRO A 25 4.57 -17.80 -5.15
N LEU A 26 5.40 -16.92 -4.61
CA LEU A 26 6.81 -16.83 -4.90
C LEU A 26 7.58 -17.95 -4.19
N THR A 27 8.69 -18.37 -4.77
CA THR A 27 9.64 -19.24 -4.09
C THR A 27 10.46 -18.47 -3.05
N GLU A 28 11.11 -19.17 -2.13
CA GLU A 28 12.07 -18.56 -1.19
C GLU A 28 13.19 -17.81 -1.94
N ALA A 29 13.68 -18.39 -3.06
CA ALA A 29 14.73 -17.78 -3.86
C ALA A 29 14.26 -16.49 -4.54
N GLU A 30 13.05 -16.47 -5.10
CA GLU A 30 12.46 -15.26 -5.70
C GLU A 30 12.18 -14.19 -4.65
N THR A 31 11.68 -14.59 -3.48
CA THR A 31 11.39 -13.65 -2.38
C THR A 31 12.68 -13.03 -1.85
N ALA A 32 13.72 -13.84 -1.63
CA ALA A 32 15.03 -13.35 -1.20
C ALA A 32 15.69 -12.46 -2.28
N GLU A 33 15.55 -12.80 -3.57
CA GLU A 33 16.00 -11.94 -4.67
C GLU A 33 15.25 -10.62 -4.66
N ALA A 34 13.93 -10.62 -4.47
CA ALA A 34 13.14 -9.39 -4.40
C ALA A 34 13.59 -8.49 -3.23
N GLU A 35 13.78 -9.06 -2.03
CA GLU A 35 14.29 -8.34 -0.85
C GLU A 35 15.66 -7.69 -1.13
N ASP A 36 16.61 -8.46 -1.69
CA ASP A 36 17.94 -7.96 -2.07
C ASP A 36 17.88 -6.83 -3.11
N ARG A 37 17.10 -7.03 -4.18
CA ARG A 37 17.01 -6.07 -5.30
C ARG A 37 16.24 -4.80 -4.94
N LEU A 38 15.31 -4.88 -4.00
CA LEU A 38 14.56 -3.74 -3.48
C LEU A 38 15.29 -3.07 -2.31
N GLY A 39 16.31 -3.70 -1.72
CA GLY A 39 17.05 -3.17 -0.59
C GLY A 39 16.25 -3.13 0.72
N ILE A 40 15.27 -4.02 0.87
CA ILE A 40 14.38 -4.08 2.04
C ILE A 40 14.25 -5.51 2.56
N THR A 41 13.69 -5.65 3.76
CA THR A 41 13.20 -6.94 4.26
C THR A 41 11.69 -6.87 4.35
N PHE A 42 10.99 -7.85 3.78
CA PHE A 42 9.53 -7.85 3.81
C PHE A 42 9.02 -8.05 5.25
N PRO A 43 7.92 -7.37 5.63
CA PRO A 43 7.27 -7.64 6.90
C PRO A 43 6.90 -9.13 7.02
N PRO A 44 7.09 -9.79 8.17
CA PRO A 44 6.98 -11.25 8.29
C PRO A 44 5.65 -11.83 7.80
N GLU A 45 4.53 -11.16 8.09
CA GLU A 45 3.20 -11.60 7.63
C GLU A 45 3.03 -11.49 6.12
N TYR A 46 3.55 -10.42 5.53
CA TYR A 46 3.51 -10.20 4.08
C TYR A 46 4.43 -11.19 3.36
N ARG A 47 5.66 -11.38 3.85
CA ARG A 47 6.63 -12.37 3.35
C ARG A 47 6.04 -13.77 3.34
N ARG A 48 5.42 -14.18 4.44
CA ARG A 48 4.74 -15.48 4.54
C ARG A 48 3.61 -15.60 3.51
N HIS A 49 2.81 -14.55 3.32
CA HIS A 49 1.74 -14.57 2.32
C HIS A 49 2.28 -14.74 0.89
N LEU A 50 3.37 -14.03 0.54
CA LEU A 50 4.04 -14.16 -0.75
C LEU A 50 4.50 -15.60 -1.02
N LEU A 51 5.01 -16.30 0.01
CA LEU A 51 5.52 -17.66 -0.09
C LEU A 51 4.43 -18.74 -0.10
N GLU A 52 3.36 -18.54 0.66
CA GLU A 52 2.38 -19.60 0.95
C GLU A 52 1.07 -19.45 0.17
N VAL A 53 0.70 -18.23 -0.24
CA VAL A 53 -0.66 -17.94 -0.74
C VAL A 53 -0.66 -17.37 -2.15
N SER A 54 -0.03 -16.22 -2.38
CA SER A 54 -0.05 -15.52 -3.68
C SER A 54 0.97 -14.39 -3.71
N ALA A 55 1.48 -14.06 -4.90
CA ALA A 55 2.23 -12.83 -5.14
C ALA A 55 1.36 -11.55 -5.22
N GLY A 56 0.05 -11.64 -4.96
CA GLY A 56 -0.93 -10.52 -5.04
C GLY A 56 -1.94 -10.71 -6.16
N GLY A 57 -2.21 -9.67 -6.95
CA GLY A 57 -3.12 -9.68 -8.09
C GLY A 57 -4.48 -9.02 -7.80
N GLU A 58 -5.55 -9.80 -7.85
CA GLU A 58 -6.93 -9.26 -7.78
C GLU A 58 -7.24 -8.58 -6.45
N ALA A 59 -6.73 -9.12 -5.34
CA ALA A 59 -7.01 -8.58 -4.00
C ALA A 59 -6.16 -7.36 -3.64
N PHE A 60 -4.91 -7.33 -4.12
CA PHE A 60 -3.93 -6.28 -3.88
C PHE A 60 -2.79 -6.33 -4.91
N ALA A 61 -2.05 -5.24 -5.06
CA ALA A 61 -0.97 -5.05 -6.01
C ALA A 61 -0.02 -6.25 -6.04
N ARG A 62 0.21 -6.76 -7.25
CA ARG A 62 1.04 -7.93 -7.46
C ARG A 62 2.51 -7.55 -7.41
N LEU A 63 3.30 -8.24 -6.59
CA LEU A 63 4.76 -8.19 -6.70
C LEU A 63 5.19 -9.10 -7.87
N GLU A 64 5.87 -8.54 -8.86
CA GLU A 64 6.35 -9.30 -10.01
C GLU A 64 7.73 -8.86 -10.48
N ARG A 65 8.39 -9.76 -11.20
CA ARG A 65 9.66 -9.50 -11.87
C ARG A 65 9.45 -9.31 -13.36
N THR A 66 9.58 -8.07 -13.82
CA THR A 66 9.44 -7.68 -15.23
C THR A 66 10.78 -7.16 -15.73
N GLU A 67 11.31 -7.75 -16.82
CA GLU A 67 12.63 -7.39 -17.38
C GLU A 67 13.78 -7.40 -16.36
N GLY A 68 13.70 -8.31 -15.36
CA GLY A 68 14.71 -8.44 -14.30
C GLY A 68 14.57 -7.40 -13.17
N VAL A 69 13.50 -6.61 -13.17
CA VAL A 69 13.19 -5.63 -12.13
C VAL A 69 12.01 -6.12 -11.30
N TRP A 70 12.20 -6.20 -9.99
CA TRP A 70 11.12 -6.45 -9.03
C TRP A 70 10.36 -5.16 -8.75
N TRP A 71 9.04 -5.20 -8.91
CA TRP A 71 8.16 -4.09 -8.57
C TRP A 71 6.71 -4.53 -8.34
N TRP A 72 5.94 -3.71 -7.65
CA TRP A 72 4.49 -3.90 -7.51
C TRP A 72 3.76 -3.32 -8.72
N THR A 73 2.75 -4.01 -9.21
CA THR A 73 1.88 -3.48 -10.26
C THR A 73 1.25 -2.17 -9.81
N ASP A 74 1.08 -1.26 -10.77
CA ASP A 74 0.40 0.04 -10.59
C ASP A 74 1.02 0.99 -9.54
N ASN A 75 2.27 0.73 -9.13
CA ASN A 75 3.03 1.62 -8.24
C ASN A 75 4.00 2.51 -9.04
N SER A 76 4.19 3.75 -8.60
CA SER A 76 5.01 4.76 -9.29
C SER A 76 6.52 4.58 -9.08
N ALA A 77 7.33 5.12 -10.00
CA ALA A 77 8.79 5.13 -9.88
C ALA A 77 9.27 5.94 -8.67
N THR A 78 8.65 7.08 -8.35
CA THR A 78 9.06 7.91 -7.19
C THR A 78 9.00 7.15 -5.87
N ARG A 79 7.96 6.31 -5.67
CA ARG A 79 7.86 5.46 -4.47
C ARG A 79 8.99 4.42 -4.41
N ARG A 80 9.51 3.97 -5.55
CA ARG A 80 10.66 3.05 -5.59
C ARG A 80 11.91 3.70 -5.01
N ASP A 81 12.17 4.95 -5.39
CA ASP A 81 13.36 5.68 -4.94
C ASP A 81 13.31 5.97 -3.42
N LEU A 82 12.10 6.08 -2.87
CA LEU A 82 11.86 6.33 -1.45
C LEU A 82 11.66 5.06 -0.61
N LEU A 83 11.67 3.87 -1.22
CA LEU A 83 11.30 2.62 -0.55
C LEU A 83 12.24 2.22 0.60
N ALA A 84 13.52 2.58 0.50
CA ALA A 84 14.52 2.27 1.52
C ALA A 84 14.47 3.20 2.74
N LEU A 85 13.70 4.30 2.67
CA LEU A 85 13.50 5.21 3.79
C LEU A 85 12.40 4.66 4.72
N PRO A 86 12.42 4.97 6.02
CA PRO A 86 11.37 4.53 6.93
C PRO A 86 10.04 5.22 6.60
N PHE A 87 8.94 4.47 6.67
CA PHE A 87 7.60 5.05 6.61
C PHE A 87 7.37 5.99 7.80
N PRO A 88 7.11 7.29 7.56
CA PRO A 88 6.94 8.26 8.63
C PRO A 88 5.57 8.09 9.28
N HIS A 89 5.51 8.28 10.60
CA HIS A 89 4.23 8.43 11.28
C HIS A 89 3.60 9.77 10.89
N PRO A 90 2.28 9.88 10.67
CA PRO A 90 1.63 11.14 10.34
C PRO A 90 2.03 12.31 11.26
N ASP A 91 1.91 12.11 12.57
CA ASP A 91 2.30 13.10 13.59
C ASP A 91 3.75 13.61 13.48
N SER A 92 4.64 12.90 12.76
CA SER A 92 6.04 13.32 12.62
C SER A 92 6.26 14.45 11.62
N TYR A 93 5.29 14.73 10.76
CA TYR A 93 5.38 15.78 9.74
C TYR A 93 4.33 16.88 9.87
N ASP A 94 3.44 16.83 10.86
CA ASP A 94 2.39 17.84 11.08
C ASP A 94 2.93 19.27 11.13
N GLU A 95 3.96 19.54 11.95
CA GLU A 95 4.54 20.88 12.06
C GLU A 95 5.21 21.35 10.76
N ALA A 96 5.81 20.42 10.00
CA ALA A 96 6.45 20.72 8.73
C ALA A 96 5.41 21.01 7.63
N ASP A 97 4.26 20.33 7.69
CA ASP A 97 3.12 20.54 6.81
C ASP A 97 2.52 21.93 7.03
N ASP A 98 2.23 22.28 8.29
CA ASP A 98 1.76 23.63 8.67
C ASP A 98 2.74 24.73 8.22
N ALA A 99 4.04 24.49 8.38
CA ALA A 99 5.08 25.43 7.97
C ALA A 99 5.20 25.56 6.44
N LEU A 100 4.90 24.51 5.68
CA LEU A 100 4.87 24.54 4.22
C LEU A 100 3.63 25.32 3.73
N LEU A 101 2.46 25.05 4.31
CA LEU A 101 1.21 25.76 4.01
C LEU A 101 1.31 27.26 4.31
N LEU A 102 1.95 27.65 5.41
CA LEU A 102 2.15 29.06 5.77
C LEU A 102 3.02 29.81 4.75
N ARG A 103 3.89 29.11 4.04
CA ARG A 103 4.79 29.66 3.01
C ARG A 103 4.21 29.60 1.61
N GLU A 104 2.97 29.11 1.44
CA GLU A 104 2.29 29.09 0.15
C GLU A 104 2.27 30.51 -0.44
N PRO A 105 2.85 30.74 -1.64
CA PRO A 105 2.90 32.05 -2.24
C PRO A 105 1.49 32.60 -2.49
N ARG A 106 1.24 33.86 -2.11
CA ARG A 106 -0.02 34.54 -2.37
C ARG A 106 0.18 35.61 -3.42
N ALA A 107 -0.79 35.76 -4.33
CA ALA A 107 -0.78 36.81 -5.34
C ALA A 107 -0.66 38.22 -4.73
N GLU A 108 -1.19 38.38 -3.51
CA GLU A 108 -1.13 39.62 -2.72
C GLU A 108 0.30 40.03 -2.30
N ASP A 109 1.24 39.08 -2.22
CA ASP A 109 2.63 39.34 -1.82
C ASP A 109 3.50 39.88 -2.97
N CYS A 110 3.02 39.75 -4.21
CA CYS A 110 3.69 40.21 -5.43
C CYS A 110 2.76 41.13 -6.25
N PRO A 111 2.31 42.28 -5.69
CA PRO A 111 1.43 43.17 -6.43
C PRO A 111 2.16 43.68 -7.67
N ASP A 112 1.51 43.50 -8.83
CA ASP A 112 1.99 43.90 -10.16
C ASP A 112 3.26 43.16 -10.68
N ASP A 113 3.66 42.05 -10.07
CA ASP A 113 4.75 41.18 -10.54
C ASP A 113 4.30 39.72 -10.67
N GLU A 114 3.54 39.45 -11.73
CA GLU A 114 3.01 38.11 -12.06
C GLU A 114 4.13 37.09 -12.31
N GLU A 115 5.24 37.51 -12.90
CA GLU A 115 6.38 36.62 -13.14
C GLU A 115 7.07 36.22 -11.82
N ALA A 116 7.20 37.13 -10.86
CA ALA A 116 7.72 36.80 -9.53
C ALA A 116 6.78 35.85 -8.79
N PHE A 117 5.47 36.10 -8.83
CA PHE A 117 4.48 35.19 -8.25
C PHE A 117 4.57 33.79 -8.87
N SER A 118 4.60 33.70 -10.20
CA SER A 118 4.71 32.42 -10.90
C SER A 118 5.99 31.65 -10.53
N ARG A 119 7.14 32.33 -10.43
CA ARG A 119 8.39 31.67 -9.99
C ARG A 119 8.33 31.19 -8.55
N ALA A 120 7.76 32.00 -7.65
CA ALA A 120 7.59 31.61 -6.25
C ALA A 120 6.65 30.40 -6.12
N TRP A 121 5.53 30.43 -6.85
CA TRP A 121 4.56 29.34 -6.88
C TRP A 121 5.19 28.03 -7.36
N THR A 122 5.89 28.04 -8.50
CA THR A 122 6.56 26.84 -9.01
C THR A 122 7.59 26.30 -8.02
N ALA A 123 8.40 27.16 -7.40
CA ALA A 123 9.38 26.71 -6.41
C ALA A 123 8.73 26.06 -5.18
N TRP A 124 7.61 26.62 -4.72
CA TRP A 124 6.84 26.04 -3.61
C TRP A 124 6.15 24.74 -4.00
N ASP A 125 5.56 24.65 -5.20
CA ASP A 125 4.88 23.46 -5.72
C ASP A 125 5.85 22.29 -5.89
N ASP A 126 7.07 22.56 -6.39
CA ASP A 126 8.14 21.55 -6.47
C ASP A 126 8.54 21.05 -5.06
N GLU A 127 8.72 21.95 -4.09
CA GLU A 127 9.02 21.59 -2.69
C GLU A 127 7.88 20.77 -2.06
N ALA A 128 6.64 21.20 -2.28
CA ALA A 128 5.44 20.56 -1.76
C ALA A 128 5.25 19.16 -2.36
N GLY A 129 5.47 18.99 -3.66
CA GLY A 129 5.44 17.70 -4.32
C GLY A 129 6.45 16.71 -3.73
N GLU A 130 7.70 17.14 -3.54
CA GLU A 130 8.70 16.28 -2.88
C GLU A 130 8.32 15.95 -1.43
N PHE A 131 7.74 16.91 -0.71
CA PHE A 131 7.28 16.69 0.66
C PHE A 131 6.14 15.67 0.72
N GLU A 132 5.17 15.78 -0.18
CA GLU A 132 4.08 14.81 -0.34
C GLU A 132 4.59 13.41 -0.68
N ASP A 133 5.57 13.28 -1.56
CA ASP A 133 6.16 11.98 -1.86
C ASP A 133 6.82 11.36 -0.61
N ARG A 134 7.52 12.18 0.20
CA ARG A 134 8.15 11.75 1.46
C ARG A 134 7.15 11.27 2.51
N LYS A 135 5.91 11.76 2.54
CA LYS A 135 4.85 11.26 3.45
C LYS A 135 4.53 9.77 3.22
N THR A 136 4.84 9.23 2.04
CA THR A 136 4.63 7.80 1.70
C THR A 136 5.92 7.02 1.52
N ALA A 137 7.06 7.58 1.90
CA ALA A 137 8.35 6.89 1.86
C ALA A 137 8.28 5.54 2.60
N GLY A 138 9.03 4.53 2.17
CA GLY A 138 9.01 3.22 2.82
C GLY A 138 7.69 2.43 2.73
N ALA A 139 6.70 2.91 1.98
CA ALA A 139 5.43 2.23 1.76
C ALA A 139 5.13 2.01 0.28
N VAL A 140 4.24 1.05 0.00
CA VAL A 140 3.70 0.78 -1.33
C VAL A 140 2.18 0.82 -1.30
N VAL A 141 1.57 1.15 -2.43
CA VAL A 141 0.12 0.97 -2.61
C VAL A 141 -0.16 -0.51 -2.77
N LEU A 142 -0.89 -1.08 -1.82
CA LEU A 142 -1.49 -2.39 -1.93
C LEU A 142 -2.77 -2.36 -2.75
N LYS A 143 -3.58 -1.31 -2.63
CA LYS A 143 -4.88 -1.27 -3.30
C LYS A 143 -5.31 0.16 -3.58
N GLU A 144 -5.62 0.44 -4.83
CA GLU A 144 -6.27 1.69 -5.25
C GLU A 144 -7.79 1.57 -5.06
N HIS A 145 -8.42 2.66 -4.63
CA HIS A 145 -9.87 2.76 -4.46
C HIS A 145 -10.52 3.79 -5.40
N GLY A 146 -9.71 4.40 -6.27
CA GLY A 146 -10.11 5.50 -7.15
C GLY A 146 -10.19 6.84 -6.41
N CYS A 147 -10.39 7.93 -7.16
CA CYS A 147 -10.44 9.30 -6.62
C CYS A 147 -9.19 9.72 -5.81
N GLY A 148 -8.04 9.08 -6.07
CA GLY A 148 -6.80 9.33 -5.34
C GLY A 148 -6.71 8.66 -3.97
N PHE A 149 -7.65 7.77 -3.62
CA PHE A 149 -7.61 6.98 -2.40
C PHE A 149 -6.84 5.68 -2.59
N ALA A 150 -5.95 5.38 -1.65
CA ALA A 150 -5.19 4.14 -1.68
C ALA A 150 -5.05 3.51 -0.29
N THR A 151 -4.82 2.21 -0.27
CA THR A 151 -4.36 1.48 0.91
C THR A 151 -2.87 1.24 0.79
N LEU A 152 -2.12 1.70 1.78
CA LEU A 152 -0.68 1.59 1.86
C LEU A 152 -0.27 0.44 2.78
N LEU A 153 0.82 -0.24 2.42
CA LEU A 153 1.56 -1.12 3.32
C LEU A 153 2.92 -0.49 3.61
N ALA A 154 3.20 -0.24 4.88
CA ALA A 154 4.52 0.14 5.34
C ALA A 154 5.45 -1.09 5.24
N LEU A 155 6.55 -0.95 4.49
CA LEU A 155 7.54 -2.00 4.28
C LEU A 155 8.82 -1.73 5.07
N THR A 156 9.21 -0.46 5.19
CA THR A 156 10.48 -0.06 5.81
C THR A 156 10.25 0.81 7.04
N GLY A 157 11.08 0.63 8.07
CA GLY A 157 11.06 1.42 9.30
C GLY A 157 10.22 0.83 10.45
N PRO A 158 10.02 1.59 11.54
CA PRO A 158 9.38 1.09 12.77
C PRO A 158 7.92 0.66 12.61
N LEU A 159 7.24 1.18 11.59
CA LEU A 159 5.85 0.88 11.26
C LEU A 159 5.72 -0.28 10.26
N SER A 160 6.83 -0.94 9.89
CA SER A 160 6.83 -2.04 8.90
C SER A 160 5.81 -3.14 9.24
N GLY A 161 5.02 -3.53 8.26
CA GLY A 161 3.95 -4.52 8.37
C GLY A 161 2.58 -3.98 8.72
N THR A 162 2.46 -2.68 8.97
CA THR A 162 1.18 -2.02 9.24
C THR A 162 0.53 -1.45 7.97
N VAL A 163 -0.79 -1.32 8.00
CA VAL A 163 -1.61 -0.89 6.85
C VAL A 163 -2.32 0.43 7.15
N TRP A 164 -2.30 1.31 6.16
CA TRP A 164 -2.77 2.69 6.27
C TRP A 164 -3.67 3.07 5.11
N TRP A 165 -4.46 4.10 5.31
CA TRP A 165 -5.27 4.74 4.29
C TRP A 165 -4.61 6.02 3.84
N ASP A 166 -4.31 6.12 2.55
CA ASP A 166 -3.91 7.38 1.92
C ASP A 166 -5.17 8.13 1.48
N GLY A 167 -5.55 9.12 2.28
CA GLY A 167 -6.70 10.00 2.07
C GLY A 167 -6.32 11.38 1.54
N ARG A 168 -5.05 11.60 1.20
CA ARG A 168 -4.50 12.94 0.97
C ARG A 168 -5.19 13.68 -0.16
N ALA A 169 -5.64 12.99 -1.21
CA ALA A 169 -6.39 13.59 -2.30
C ALA A 169 -7.69 14.33 -1.91
N THR A 170 -8.20 14.15 -0.68
CA THR A 170 -9.43 14.82 -0.23
C THR A 170 -9.36 15.44 1.16
N CYS A 171 -8.53 14.92 2.05
CA CYS A 171 -8.45 15.37 3.43
C CYS A 171 -7.02 15.68 3.87
N ASP A 172 -6.03 15.58 2.96
CA ASP A 172 -4.61 15.79 3.23
C ASP A 172 -3.99 14.87 4.32
N LEU A 173 -4.72 13.82 4.72
CA LEU A 173 -4.30 12.90 5.78
C LEU A 173 -3.97 11.49 5.27
N ILE A 174 -2.96 10.90 5.89
CA ILE A 174 -2.75 9.45 5.93
C ILE A 174 -3.23 8.95 7.29
N VAL A 175 -4.22 8.07 7.31
CA VAL A 175 -4.84 7.61 8.56
C VAL A 175 -4.60 6.12 8.80
N PRO A 176 -4.41 5.69 10.05
CA PRO A 176 -4.25 4.28 10.35
C PRO A 176 -5.55 3.53 10.04
N LEU A 177 -5.47 2.41 9.32
CA LEU A 177 -6.60 1.48 9.27
C LEU A 177 -6.62 0.72 10.60
N SER A 178 -7.73 0.77 11.32
CA SER A 178 -7.81 0.21 12.67
C SER A 178 -9.07 -0.59 12.90
N LEU A 179 -8.95 -1.63 13.73
CA LEU A 179 -10.09 -2.37 14.29
C LEU A 179 -10.67 -1.66 15.53
N ASP A 180 -9.94 -0.71 16.12
CA ASP A 180 -10.33 -0.01 17.33
C ASP A 180 -9.89 1.46 17.31
N HIS A 181 -10.70 2.30 16.67
CA HIS A 181 -10.49 3.75 16.64
C HIS A 181 -10.74 4.43 17.98
N ALA A 182 -11.59 3.84 18.84
CA ALA A 182 -11.85 4.38 20.17
C ALA A 182 -10.68 4.14 21.14
N GLY A 183 -9.94 3.05 20.96
CA GLY A 183 -8.80 2.64 21.78
C GLY A 183 -7.43 3.14 21.29
N GLY A 184 -7.38 4.24 20.53
CA GLY A 184 -6.13 4.85 20.07
C GLY A 184 -5.71 4.48 18.65
N ALA A 185 -6.61 3.86 17.87
CA ALA A 185 -6.47 3.68 16.43
C ALA A 185 -5.17 2.98 16.00
N ARG A 186 -4.75 1.93 16.73
CA ARG A 186 -3.58 1.13 16.36
C ARG A 186 -3.74 0.66 14.89
N PRO A 187 -2.76 0.91 14.00
CA PRO A 187 -2.77 0.36 12.66
C PRO A 187 -2.88 -1.18 12.69
N VAL A 188 -3.75 -1.73 11.86
CA VAL A 188 -3.82 -3.18 11.62
C VAL A 188 -2.56 -3.67 10.92
N THR A 189 -2.17 -4.92 11.18
CA THR A 189 -1.14 -5.58 10.38
C THR A 189 -1.66 -6.01 9.02
N PHE A 190 -0.76 -6.38 8.11
CA PHE A 190 -1.15 -6.97 6.82
C PHE A 190 -2.11 -8.16 6.98
N GLY A 191 -1.84 -9.09 7.90
CA GLY A 191 -2.69 -10.24 8.15
C GLY A 191 -4.06 -9.88 8.75
N GLU A 192 -4.11 -8.86 9.60
CA GLU A 192 -5.37 -8.32 10.14
C GLU A 192 -6.16 -7.55 9.08
N TRP A 193 -5.51 -6.93 8.10
CA TRP A 193 -6.19 -6.28 6.99
C TRP A 193 -6.70 -7.27 5.94
N LEU A 194 -5.96 -8.35 5.69
CA LEU A 194 -6.22 -9.28 4.60
C LEU A 194 -7.66 -9.83 4.62
N GLY A 195 -8.36 -9.66 3.50
CA GLY A 195 -9.74 -10.11 3.32
C GLY A 195 -10.81 -9.16 3.88
N ARG A 196 -10.43 -7.98 4.39
CA ARG A 196 -11.34 -6.92 4.81
C ARG A 196 -11.40 -5.81 3.77
N ASP A 197 -12.49 -5.06 3.79
CA ASP A 197 -12.53 -3.79 3.09
C ASP A 197 -11.81 -2.71 3.92
N SER A 198 -10.89 -1.97 3.30
CA SER A 198 -10.23 -0.83 3.92
C SER A 198 -11.20 0.24 4.40
N TRP A 199 -12.33 0.43 3.69
CA TRP A 199 -13.36 1.40 4.09
C TRP A 199 -13.99 1.06 5.45
N ASP A 200 -14.07 -0.22 5.81
CA ASP A 200 -14.64 -0.64 7.09
C ASP A 200 -13.71 -0.40 8.29
N LEU A 201 -12.42 -0.21 8.00
CA LEU A 201 -11.35 0.02 8.96
C LEU A 201 -11.01 1.50 9.13
N LEU A 202 -11.75 2.39 8.47
CA LEU A 202 -11.66 3.84 8.65
C LEU A 202 -12.42 4.29 9.92
N PRO A 203 -12.03 5.42 10.51
CA PRO A 203 -12.79 6.03 11.59
C PRO A 203 -14.26 6.24 11.18
N PRO A 204 -15.23 5.88 12.04
CA PRO A 204 -16.64 5.70 11.65
C PRO A 204 -17.36 6.98 11.22
N ASP A 205 -16.88 8.16 11.63
CA ASP A 205 -17.62 9.43 11.47
C ASP A 205 -17.07 10.32 10.34
N SER A 206 -16.01 9.90 9.65
CA SER A 206 -15.26 10.81 8.75
C SER A 206 -15.32 10.44 7.27
N TRP A 207 -15.94 9.29 6.90
CA TRP A 207 -16.12 8.91 5.49
C TRP A 207 -17.47 8.22 5.23
N PRO A 208 -18.17 8.54 4.12
CA PRO A 208 -19.38 7.83 3.75
C PRO A 208 -19.05 6.39 3.37
N ARG A 209 -19.43 5.42 4.23
CA ARG A 209 -19.28 3.99 3.92
C ARG A 209 -20.04 3.65 2.65
N ARG A 210 -19.44 2.85 1.76
CA ARG A 210 -20.19 2.24 0.65
C ARG A 210 -21.29 1.38 1.27
N ARG A 211 -22.53 1.66 0.89
CA ARG A 211 -23.65 0.74 1.12
C ARG A 211 -23.61 -0.27 -0.03
N ASP A 212 -23.56 -1.55 0.34
CA ASP A 212 -23.67 -2.70 -0.58
C ASP A 212 -24.91 -2.61 -1.49
#